data_AF-A0A800AP97-F1
#
_entry.id   AF-A0A800AP97-F1
#
_cell.length_a   1.000
_cell.length_b   1.000
_cell.length_c   1.000
_cell.angle_alpha   90.00
_cell.angle_beta   90.00
_cell.angle_gamma   90.00
#
_symmetry.space_group_name_H-M   'P 1'
#
loop_
_entity.id
_entity.type
_entity.pdbx_description
1 polymer ?
#
loop_
_entity_poly.entity_id
_entity_poly.type
_entity_poly.pdbx_seq_one_letter_code
_entity_poly.pdbx_strand_id
1 'polypeptide(L)'
;MRYLVIFLFLVSTILAGKIKTPSDVYSYAILLKKKVEYLREQHNIKDPFPVVEPQKNRYPRHVIQKALEILNKINLYRITLNYGPIFIPPYPTRDITPTDVFEMVKRLDAEVTPFINDLEFLNSLKLIKYKGKTPNDVYQLLWSISLAFDDLLGIHGFTPTDVFQLSQKLVNNVKFLREAQNIYSLVEKPKKIPNLYPNHALGKSYEFLKKVRVAQKHLWINNPTEIPQKPNRVITPTEVYDSIQYNLAELQRIKYRLGVERYFKVKSLKSAKTPSDVVQNLEYAMALMPSFDLNKDLVQYPKDSLKKTPNHVYAVTKEILNKLNILKNLKGIKQKEKKPPYIDGLKPIHAYQKATEAIEKAIRLKVNMGFYPSQIPFQPLRQITPNEVYERVIRLDGVITILLNRAGFEIDEYIYKIDKKIPTNKKPSDVYHNLWKISNTLDILLAKEYTYNDVYALSKNIIYKIEILLKRLMIKEEIIKNLKISKITDSKRLKDIFFLTLDLHKDIKRLQDRLNMQKSKILIPVESDISINSIYNALRIINANINEILIFNDITEDDIIRKFINFKDKTSADVYRNILKIRALLRLLYDKRNYKE
;
A
#
# COMPACT_ATOMS: atom_id res chain seq x y z
N MET A 1 -18.02 -10.30 -42.64
CA MET A 1 -16.74 -10.13 -41.91
C MET A 1 -16.62 -8.81 -41.13
N ARG A 2 -16.96 -7.63 -41.69
CA ARG A 2 -16.83 -6.33 -40.97
C ARG A 2 -17.56 -6.26 -39.61
N TYR A 3 -18.76 -6.81 -39.49
CA TYR A 3 -19.51 -6.84 -38.22
C TYR A 3 -18.91 -7.79 -37.16
N LEU A 4 -18.19 -8.83 -37.58
CA LEU A 4 -17.55 -9.78 -36.66
C LEU A 4 -16.32 -9.16 -35.97
N VAL A 5 -15.57 -8.30 -36.68
CA VAL A 5 -14.39 -7.59 -36.16
C VAL A 5 -14.79 -6.48 -35.19
N ILE A 6 -15.91 -5.79 -35.44
CA ILE A 6 -16.45 -4.77 -34.53
C ILE A 6 -16.97 -5.41 -33.23
N PHE A 7 -17.61 -6.59 -33.31
CA PHE A 7 -18.07 -7.32 -32.13
C PHE A 7 -16.90 -7.86 -31.29
N LEU A 8 -15.82 -8.35 -31.92
CA LEU A 8 -14.61 -8.80 -31.23
C LEU A 8 -13.86 -7.68 -30.49
N PHE A 9 -13.90 -6.45 -31.00
CA PHE A 9 -13.32 -5.30 -30.30
C PHE A 9 -14.17 -4.85 -29.10
N LEU A 10 -15.51 -4.90 -29.20
CA LEU A 10 -16.44 -4.52 -28.12
C LEU A 10 -16.42 -5.47 -26.92
N VAL A 11 -16.12 -6.76 -27.11
CA VAL A 11 -16.10 -7.73 -25.99
C VAL A 11 -14.80 -7.68 -25.17
N SER A 12 -13.71 -7.15 -25.73
CA SER A 12 -12.39 -7.12 -25.06
C SER A 12 -12.21 -6.03 -24.00
N THR A 13 -13.12 -5.04 -23.91
CA THR A 13 -13.01 -3.92 -22.97
C THR A 13 -13.75 -4.13 -21.64
N ILE A 14 -14.47 -5.26 -21.48
CA ILE A 14 -15.41 -5.47 -20.36
C ILE A 14 -14.71 -5.92 -19.05
N LEU A 15 -13.42 -6.21 -19.05
CA LEU A 15 -12.71 -6.73 -17.84
C LEU A 15 -11.82 -5.71 -17.12
N ALA A 16 -11.92 -4.42 -17.44
CA ALA A 16 -11.26 -3.38 -16.65
C ALA A 16 -11.99 -3.20 -15.32
N GLY A 17 -11.52 -3.90 -14.27
CA GLY A 17 -12.10 -3.82 -12.93
C GLY A 17 -12.31 -2.36 -12.49
N LYS A 18 -13.46 -2.09 -11.86
CA LYS A 18 -13.94 -0.73 -11.56
C LYS A 18 -12.85 0.17 -10.98
N ILE A 19 -12.32 1.05 -11.83
CA ILE A 19 -11.32 2.04 -11.44
C ILE A 19 -11.95 2.94 -10.37
N LYS A 20 -11.25 3.12 -9.25
CA LYS A 20 -11.75 4.02 -8.20
C LYS A 20 -11.79 5.44 -8.72
N THR A 21 -12.77 6.18 -8.25
CA THR A 21 -12.98 7.59 -8.60
C THR A 21 -12.53 8.49 -7.45
N PRO A 22 -12.33 9.80 -7.68
CA PRO A 22 -12.08 10.73 -6.58
C PRO A 22 -13.22 10.76 -5.54
N SER A 23 -14.45 10.41 -5.93
CA SER A 23 -15.58 10.28 -5.00
C SER A 23 -15.43 9.12 -4.01
N ASP A 24 -14.87 7.99 -4.46
CA ASP A 24 -14.56 6.86 -3.57
C ASP A 24 -13.45 7.23 -2.58
N VAL A 25 -12.44 7.96 -3.05
CA VAL A 25 -11.35 8.47 -2.19
C VAL A 25 -11.89 9.46 -1.16
N TYR A 26 -12.73 10.41 -1.57
CA TYR A 26 -13.35 11.39 -0.70
C TYR A 26 -14.17 10.70 0.41
N SER A 27 -14.94 9.67 0.04
CA SER A 27 -15.77 8.89 0.97
C SER A 27 -14.94 8.27 2.10
N TYR A 28 -13.78 7.70 1.77
CA TYR A 28 -12.85 7.17 2.78
C TYR A 28 -12.11 8.26 3.56
N ALA A 29 -11.75 9.38 2.91
CA ALA A 29 -11.12 10.50 3.60
C ALA A 29 -12.03 11.11 4.67
N ILE A 30 -13.36 11.08 4.50
CA ILE A 30 -14.32 11.48 5.54
C ILE A 30 -14.27 10.55 6.76
N LEU A 31 -14.08 9.24 6.59
CA LEU A 31 -13.88 8.33 7.73
C LEU A 31 -12.61 8.66 8.50
N LEU A 32 -11.51 8.92 7.77
CA LEU A 32 -10.26 9.38 8.36
C LEU A 32 -10.46 10.70 9.12
N LYS A 33 -11.18 11.68 8.54
CA LYS A 33 -11.51 12.94 9.19
C LYS A 33 -12.17 12.72 10.55
N LYS A 34 -13.24 11.90 10.60
CA LYS A 34 -13.97 11.60 11.84
C LYS A 34 -13.07 10.97 12.91
N LYS A 35 -12.15 10.08 12.52
CA LYS A 35 -11.18 9.50 13.45
C LYS A 35 -10.21 10.54 14.02
N VAL A 36 -9.77 11.50 13.19
CA VAL A 36 -8.89 12.59 13.64
C VAL A 36 -9.64 13.58 14.53
N GLU A 37 -10.92 13.90 14.22
CA GLU A 37 -11.81 14.67 15.11
C GLU A 37 -11.92 14.00 16.48
N TYR A 38 -12.21 12.70 16.53
CA TYR A 38 -12.25 11.94 17.77
C TYR A 38 -10.93 11.99 18.55
N LEU A 39 -9.78 11.82 17.87
CA LEU A 39 -8.48 11.91 18.54
C LEU A 39 -8.21 13.29 19.13
N ARG A 40 -8.64 14.36 18.45
CA ARG A 40 -8.52 15.74 18.96
C ARG A 40 -9.36 15.95 20.20
N GLU A 41 -10.60 15.45 20.19
CA GLU A 41 -11.50 15.48 21.35
C GLU A 41 -10.87 14.76 22.56
N GLN A 42 -10.29 13.57 22.35
CA GLN A 42 -9.60 12.82 23.41
C GLN A 42 -8.37 13.55 23.98
N HIS A 43 -7.79 14.51 23.24
CA HIS A 43 -6.67 15.35 23.69
C HIS A 43 -7.12 16.73 24.17
N ASN A 44 -8.42 16.95 24.39
CA ASN A 44 -9.00 18.24 24.80
C ASN A 44 -8.69 19.40 23.84
N ILE A 45 -8.45 19.11 22.55
CA ILE A 45 -8.23 20.14 21.53
C ILE A 45 -9.60 20.67 21.10
N LYS A 46 -9.95 21.86 21.59
CA LYS A 46 -11.25 22.52 21.35
C LYS A 46 -11.29 23.35 20.07
N ASP A 47 -10.13 23.60 19.45
CA ASP A 47 -10.05 24.38 18.23
C ASP A 47 -10.83 23.69 17.09
N PRO A 48 -11.59 24.47 16.30
CA PRO A 48 -12.40 23.93 15.22
C PRO A 48 -11.51 23.19 14.21
N PHE A 49 -12.07 22.17 13.58
CA PHE A 49 -11.35 21.43 12.55
C PHE A 49 -10.90 22.39 11.43
N PRO A 50 -9.61 22.44 11.06
CA PRO A 50 -9.09 23.43 10.12
C PRO A 50 -9.87 23.47 8.79
N VAL A 51 -10.23 24.67 8.36
CA VAL A 51 -10.86 24.91 7.05
C VAL A 51 -9.80 25.31 6.04
N VAL A 52 -9.81 24.67 4.88
CA VAL A 52 -8.87 24.93 3.79
C VAL A 52 -9.64 25.50 2.62
N GLU A 53 -9.10 26.55 1.99
CA GLU A 53 -9.69 27.18 0.80
C GLU A 53 -9.90 26.18 -0.35
N PRO A 54 -10.93 26.38 -1.21
CA PRO A 54 -11.14 25.57 -2.40
C PRO A 54 -9.89 25.47 -3.27
N GLN A 55 -9.55 24.25 -3.66
CA GLN A 55 -8.35 23.96 -4.44
C GLN A 55 -8.66 23.91 -5.92
N LYS A 56 -7.68 24.28 -6.76
CA LYS A 56 -7.80 24.22 -8.22
C LYS A 56 -6.64 23.41 -8.81
N ASN A 57 -6.88 22.81 -9.98
CA ASN A 57 -5.88 22.13 -10.80
C ASN A 57 -5.06 21.05 -10.05
N ARG A 58 -5.73 20.33 -9.13
CA ARG A 58 -5.18 19.16 -8.47
C ARG A 58 -5.44 17.91 -9.30
N TYR A 59 -4.52 16.96 -9.20
CA TYR A 59 -4.53 15.67 -9.90
C TYR A 59 -4.21 14.57 -8.89
N PRO A 60 -4.52 13.29 -9.17
CA PRO A 60 -4.26 12.18 -8.23
C PRO A 60 -2.82 12.15 -7.69
N ARG A 61 -1.86 12.54 -8.53
CA ARG A 61 -0.44 12.65 -8.19
C ARG A 61 -0.15 13.65 -7.05
N HIS A 62 -0.93 14.73 -6.94
CA HIS A 62 -0.84 15.68 -5.83
C HIS A 62 -1.54 15.14 -4.58
N VAL A 63 -2.67 14.45 -4.77
CA VAL A 63 -3.45 13.87 -3.68
C VAL A 63 -2.66 12.75 -2.98
N ILE A 64 -1.98 11.87 -3.73
CA ILE A 64 -1.14 10.82 -3.12
C ILE A 64 0.06 11.43 -2.36
N GLN A 65 0.61 12.54 -2.85
CA GLN A 65 1.69 13.25 -2.16
C GLN A 65 1.20 13.78 -0.81
N LYS A 66 0.03 14.43 -0.77
CA LYS A 66 -0.60 14.88 0.46
C LYS A 66 -0.96 13.70 1.39
N ALA A 67 -1.36 12.56 0.85
CA ALA A 67 -1.58 11.36 1.65
C ALA A 67 -0.28 10.84 2.29
N LEU A 68 0.86 10.89 1.59
CA LEU A 68 2.17 10.51 2.15
C LEU A 68 2.63 11.45 3.26
N GLU A 69 2.29 12.74 3.18
CA GLU A 69 2.50 13.70 4.26
C GLU A 69 1.73 13.33 5.52
N ILE A 70 0.43 13.02 5.39
CA ILE A 70 -0.39 12.58 6.53
C ILE A 70 0.19 11.29 7.11
N LEU A 71 0.65 10.36 6.26
CA LEU A 71 1.32 9.14 6.74
C LEU A 71 2.60 9.47 7.53
N ASN A 72 3.35 10.50 7.12
CA ASN A 72 4.51 10.98 7.86
C ASN A 72 4.11 11.59 9.20
N LYS A 73 3.02 12.39 9.26
CA LYS A 73 2.49 12.92 10.52
C LYS A 73 1.99 11.83 11.47
N ILE A 74 1.29 10.82 10.94
CA ILE A 74 0.92 9.62 11.71
C ILE A 74 2.19 8.94 12.26
N ASN A 75 3.24 8.80 11.45
CA ASN A 75 4.50 8.21 11.91
C ASN A 75 5.17 9.03 13.02
N LEU A 76 5.19 10.37 12.89
CA LEU A 76 5.69 11.26 13.95
C LEU A 76 4.87 11.12 15.22
N TYR A 77 3.55 11.10 15.12
CA TYR A 77 2.65 10.91 16.25
C TYR A 77 2.92 9.58 16.96
N ARG A 78 3.17 8.49 16.21
CA ARG A 78 3.60 7.21 16.78
C ARG A 78 4.92 7.29 17.52
N ILE A 79 5.89 8.03 17.00
CA ILE A 79 7.20 8.19 17.64
C ILE A 79 7.03 8.97 18.95
N THR A 80 6.26 10.06 18.95
CA THR A 80 5.95 10.85 20.14
C THR A 80 5.27 10.01 21.24
N LEU A 81 4.37 9.09 20.85
CA LEU A 81 3.71 8.17 21.78
C LEU A 81 4.51 6.89 22.10
N ASN A 82 5.76 6.76 21.66
CA ASN A 82 6.58 5.55 21.80
C ASN A 82 5.97 4.27 21.18
N TYR A 83 5.09 4.41 20.20
CA TYR A 83 4.46 3.30 19.47
C TYR A 83 5.35 2.73 18.36
N GLY A 84 6.49 3.37 18.14
CA GLY A 84 7.50 3.02 17.15
C GLY A 84 7.14 3.38 15.71
N PRO A 85 8.17 3.49 14.85
CA PRO A 85 8.00 3.99 13.50
C PRO A 85 7.24 3.03 12.60
N ILE A 86 6.69 3.55 11.52
CA ILE A 86 6.10 2.81 10.41
C ILE A 86 6.86 3.11 9.12
N PHE A 87 6.83 2.17 8.18
CA PHE A 87 7.45 2.37 6.88
C PHE A 87 6.64 3.36 6.04
N ILE A 88 7.27 4.45 5.61
CA ILE A 88 6.68 5.42 4.67
C ILE A 88 7.21 5.08 3.27
N PRO A 89 6.35 4.66 2.33
CA PRO A 89 6.79 4.29 1.00
C PRO A 89 7.24 5.55 0.25
N PRO A 90 8.23 5.43 -0.64
CA PRO A 90 8.55 6.54 -1.52
C PRO A 90 7.41 6.77 -2.52
N TYR A 91 7.36 7.97 -3.08
CA TYR A 91 6.43 8.32 -4.13
C TYR A 91 6.66 7.45 -5.38
N PRO A 92 5.66 6.74 -5.93
CA PRO A 92 5.86 5.85 -7.08
C PRO A 92 6.34 6.59 -8.34
N THR A 93 7.38 6.08 -9.02
CA THR A 93 7.84 6.64 -10.31
C THR A 93 7.02 6.11 -11.48
N ARG A 94 5.71 6.38 -11.47
CA ARG A 94 4.74 6.00 -12.51
C ARG A 94 3.57 6.98 -12.51
N ASP A 95 2.66 6.85 -13.47
CA ASP A 95 1.42 7.60 -13.40
C ASP A 95 0.57 7.15 -12.20
N ILE A 96 -0.04 8.13 -11.54
CA ILE A 96 -0.81 7.92 -10.31
C ILE A 96 -2.29 7.99 -10.66
N THR A 97 -3.01 6.93 -10.33
CA THR A 97 -4.45 6.79 -10.55
C THR A 97 -5.21 7.12 -9.26
N PRO A 98 -6.53 7.43 -9.33
CA PRO A 98 -7.32 7.58 -8.11
C PRO A 98 -7.40 6.28 -7.28
N THR A 99 -7.20 5.11 -7.89
CA THR A 99 -7.06 3.82 -7.18
C THR A 99 -5.83 3.78 -6.27
N ASP A 100 -4.70 4.34 -6.71
CA ASP A 100 -3.50 4.44 -5.87
C ASP A 100 -3.73 5.35 -4.67
N VAL A 101 -4.43 6.48 -4.89
CA VAL A 101 -4.82 7.40 -3.83
C VAL A 101 -5.78 6.72 -2.85
N PHE A 102 -6.80 6.01 -3.36
CA PHE A 102 -7.76 5.27 -2.55
C PHE A 102 -7.07 4.28 -1.60
N GLU A 103 -6.15 3.48 -2.12
CA GLU A 103 -5.39 2.51 -1.30
C GLU A 103 -4.49 3.20 -0.27
N MET A 104 -3.93 4.37 -0.59
CA MET A 104 -3.16 5.16 0.38
C MET A 104 -4.06 5.73 1.48
N VAL A 105 -5.21 6.34 1.15
CA VAL A 105 -6.14 6.91 2.15
C VAL A 105 -6.71 5.81 3.05
N LYS A 106 -7.04 4.64 2.49
CA LYS A 106 -7.46 3.47 3.27
C LYS A 106 -6.35 2.97 4.20
N ARG A 107 -5.08 3.11 3.81
CA ARG A 107 -3.96 2.86 4.71
C ARG A 107 -3.91 3.90 5.83
N LEU A 108 -4.06 5.20 5.54
CA LEU A 108 -4.09 6.25 6.57
C LEU A 108 -5.17 5.96 7.62
N ASP A 109 -6.42 5.73 7.18
CA ASP A 109 -7.56 5.38 8.04
C ASP A 109 -7.23 4.23 9.00
N ALA A 110 -6.58 3.21 8.48
CA ALA A 110 -6.29 2.00 9.25
C ALA A 110 -4.98 2.08 10.07
N GLU A 111 -4.07 3.00 9.79
CA GLU A 111 -2.92 3.31 10.66
C GLU A 111 -3.31 4.29 11.78
N VAL A 112 -4.42 5.04 11.63
CA VAL A 112 -5.01 5.88 12.70
C VAL A 112 -5.89 5.08 13.65
N THR A 113 -6.60 4.08 13.14
CA THR A 113 -7.50 3.23 13.94
C THR A 113 -6.89 2.68 15.24
N PRO A 114 -5.62 2.24 15.29
CA PRO A 114 -5.03 1.72 16.52
C PRO A 114 -4.87 2.75 17.65
N PHE A 115 -4.99 4.06 17.38
CA PHE A 115 -4.99 5.09 18.44
C PHE A 115 -6.37 5.22 19.14
N ILE A 116 -7.38 4.51 18.67
CA ILE A 116 -8.77 4.62 19.15
C ILE A 116 -9.16 3.31 19.84
N ASN A 117 -9.30 3.36 21.15
CA ASN A 117 -9.70 2.21 21.97
C ASN A 117 -11.23 2.01 22.03
N ASP A 118 -11.99 3.04 21.68
CA ASP A 118 -13.45 3.01 21.68
C ASP A 118 -14.01 2.24 20.47
N LEU A 119 -14.36 0.99 20.73
CA LEU A 119 -14.96 0.10 19.73
C LEU A 119 -16.37 0.52 19.33
N GLU A 120 -17.12 1.20 20.21
CA GLU A 120 -18.46 1.66 19.88
C GLU A 120 -18.39 2.78 18.84
N PHE A 121 -17.51 3.77 19.06
CA PHE A 121 -17.21 4.78 18.07
C PHE A 121 -16.76 4.17 16.74
N LEU A 122 -15.79 3.25 16.75
CA LEU A 122 -15.30 2.61 15.53
C LEU A 122 -16.40 1.83 14.77
N ASN A 123 -17.30 1.17 15.49
CA ASN A 123 -18.43 0.44 14.91
C ASN A 123 -19.56 1.37 14.43
N SER A 124 -19.67 2.58 15.00
CA SER A 124 -20.65 3.60 14.57
C SER A 124 -20.29 4.22 13.21
N LEU A 125 -19.01 4.18 12.82
CA LEU A 125 -18.53 4.76 11.58
C LEU A 125 -19.08 4.00 10.36
N LYS A 126 -19.96 4.66 9.61
CA LYS A 126 -20.49 4.17 8.33
C LYS A 126 -19.83 4.90 7.16
N LEU A 127 -19.40 4.14 6.15
CA LEU A 127 -18.90 4.69 4.90
C LEU A 127 -20.05 5.36 4.13
N ILE A 128 -20.03 6.68 4.03
CA ILE A 128 -20.98 7.46 3.23
C ILE A 128 -20.41 7.61 1.83
N LYS A 129 -21.16 7.17 0.80
CA LYS A 129 -20.75 7.29 -0.61
C LYS A 129 -21.09 8.69 -1.13
N TYR A 130 -20.07 9.42 -1.55
CA TYR A 130 -20.21 10.71 -2.23
C TYR A 130 -20.19 10.52 -3.76
N LYS A 131 -20.68 11.52 -4.50
CA LYS A 131 -20.65 11.58 -5.98
C LYS A 131 -20.14 12.95 -6.43
N GLY A 132 -19.68 13.04 -7.68
CA GLY A 132 -19.28 14.31 -8.32
C GLY A 132 -18.02 14.95 -7.74
N LYS A 133 -17.26 14.25 -6.90
CA LYS A 133 -16.01 14.77 -6.34
C LYS A 133 -14.88 14.70 -7.35
N THR A 134 -13.97 15.66 -7.24
CA THR A 134 -12.78 15.83 -8.06
C THR A 134 -11.52 15.64 -7.20
N PRO A 135 -10.32 15.53 -7.82
CA PRO A 135 -9.08 15.54 -7.05
C PRO A 135 -8.87 16.81 -6.23
N ASN A 136 -9.49 17.94 -6.58
CA ASN A 136 -9.44 19.18 -5.80
C ASN A 136 -10.10 19.00 -4.43
N ASP A 137 -11.32 18.45 -4.41
CA ASP A 137 -12.09 18.21 -3.17
C ASP A 137 -11.33 17.25 -2.24
N VAL A 138 -10.76 16.20 -2.81
CA VAL A 138 -9.99 15.22 -2.04
C VAL A 138 -8.71 15.85 -1.48
N TYR A 139 -7.99 16.63 -2.29
CA TYR A 139 -6.79 17.32 -1.82
C TYR A 139 -7.12 18.30 -0.70
N GLN A 140 -8.20 19.09 -0.84
CA GLN A 140 -8.67 20.03 0.19
C GLN A 140 -8.99 19.32 1.50
N LEU A 141 -9.73 18.20 1.45
CA LEU A 141 -10.07 17.41 2.63
C LEU A 141 -8.84 16.75 3.28
N LEU A 142 -7.91 16.20 2.48
CA LEU A 142 -6.67 15.67 3.03
C LEU A 142 -5.78 16.78 3.61
N TRP A 143 -5.81 17.98 3.04
CA TRP A 143 -5.07 19.11 3.59
C TRP A 143 -5.64 19.53 4.95
N SER A 144 -6.97 19.64 5.10
CA SER A 144 -7.57 19.94 6.40
C SER A 144 -7.25 18.86 7.44
N ILE A 145 -7.29 17.59 7.05
CA ILE A 145 -6.85 16.46 7.91
C ILE A 145 -5.37 16.60 8.30
N SER A 146 -4.50 16.97 7.36
CA SER A 146 -3.09 17.18 7.64
C SER A 146 -2.87 18.31 8.66
N LEU A 147 -3.57 19.44 8.51
CA LEU A 147 -3.51 20.55 9.47
C LEU A 147 -4.07 20.13 10.83
N ALA A 148 -5.15 19.35 10.84
CA ALA A 148 -5.76 18.87 12.08
C ALA A 148 -4.82 17.96 12.91
N PHE A 149 -3.86 17.30 12.25
CA PHE A 149 -2.79 16.54 12.90
C PHE A 149 -1.72 17.42 13.53
N ASP A 150 -1.56 18.68 13.12
CA ASP A 150 -0.53 19.55 13.70
C ASP A 150 -0.80 19.77 15.19
N ASP A 151 -2.05 20.03 15.57
CA ASP A 151 -2.44 20.19 16.99
C ASP A 151 -2.21 18.90 17.81
N LEU A 152 -2.38 17.71 17.18
CA LEU A 152 -2.08 16.42 17.83
C LEU A 152 -0.57 16.19 18.03
N LEU A 153 0.27 16.83 17.22
CA LEU A 153 1.73 16.78 17.32
C LEU A 153 2.29 17.86 18.28
N GLY A 154 1.44 18.78 18.76
CA GLY A 154 1.79 19.88 19.64
C GLY A 154 2.03 21.19 18.90
N ILE A 155 2.88 22.07 19.45
CA ILE A 155 2.91 23.50 19.11
C ILE A 155 3.31 23.77 17.64
N HIS A 156 4.04 22.86 16.97
CA HIS A 156 4.51 23.08 15.61
C HIS A 156 4.51 21.77 14.81
N GLY A 157 3.54 21.60 13.91
CA GLY A 157 3.42 20.47 12.97
C GLY A 157 4.75 20.02 12.35
N PHE A 158 5.15 20.62 11.23
CA PHE A 158 6.53 20.47 10.73
C PHE A 158 7.44 21.56 11.26
N THR A 159 8.69 21.21 11.57
CA THR A 159 9.72 22.17 11.96
C THR A 159 10.54 22.64 10.75
N PRO A 160 11.28 23.77 10.83
CA PRO A 160 12.22 24.16 9.77
C PRO A 160 13.28 23.08 9.45
N THR A 161 13.62 22.23 10.43
CA THR A 161 14.52 21.09 10.23
C THR A 161 13.90 20.03 9.31
N ASP A 162 12.61 19.72 9.46
CA ASP A 162 11.89 18.79 8.58
C ASP A 162 11.78 19.35 7.15
N VAL A 163 11.50 20.65 7.04
CA VAL A 163 11.46 21.37 5.76
C VAL A 163 12.83 21.32 5.07
N PHE A 164 13.92 21.54 5.83
CA PHE A 164 15.27 21.45 5.28
C PHE A 164 15.59 20.04 4.80
N GLN A 165 15.26 19.01 5.58
CA GLN A 165 15.41 17.60 5.18
C GLN A 165 14.70 17.30 3.85
N LEU A 166 13.47 17.79 3.70
CA LEU A 166 12.71 17.63 2.46
C LEU A 166 13.35 18.42 1.29
N SER A 167 13.84 19.64 1.54
CA SER A 167 14.56 20.43 0.54
C SER A 167 15.86 19.75 0.07
N GLN A 168 16.57 19.05 0.96
CA GLN A 168 17.75 18.28 0.59
C GLN A 168 17.39 17.09 -0.32
N LYS A 169 16.26 16.43 -0.04
CA LYS A 169 15.70 15.40 -0.92
C LYS A 169 15.34 15.98 -2.29
N LEU A 170 14.80 17.20 -2.36
CA LEU A 170 14.55 17.92 -3.61
C LEU A 170 15.85 18.15 -4.39
N VAL A 171 16.88 18.72 -3.76
CA VAL A 171 18.22 18.92 -4.37
C VAL A 171 18.77 17.61 -4.95
N ASN A 172 18.68 16.51 -4.20
CA ASN A 172 19.17 15.20 -4.67
C ASN A 172 18.41 14.69 -5.90
N ASN A 173 17.08 14.91 -5.97
CA ASN A 173 16.30 14.57 -7.16
C ASN A 173 16.72 15.42 -8.37
N VAL A 174 16.99 16.71 -8.16
CA VAL A 174 17.43 17.60 -9.24
C VAL A 174 18.83 17.24 -9.75
N LYS A 175 19.77 16.95 -8.84
CA LYS A 175 21.10 16.43 -9.20
C LYS A 175 20.99 15.15 -10.05
N PHE A 176 20.13 14.23 -9.65
CA PHE A 176 19.90 13.01 -10.41
C PHE A 176 19.28 13.26 -11.79
N LEU A 177 18.32 14.18 -11.91
CA LEU A 177 17.79 14.56 -13.21
C LEU A 177 18.88 15.16 -14.12
N ARG A 178 19.77 15.97 -13.54
CA ARG A 178 20.90 16.57 -14.24
C ARG A 178 21.92 15.52 -14.70
N GLU A 179 22.30 14.60 -13.82
CA GLU A 179 23.18 13.46 -14.13
C GLU A 179 22.57 12.54 -15.20
N ALA A 180 21.26 12.29 -15.13
CA ALA A 180 20.55 11.48 -16.12
C ALA A 180 20.48 12.14 -17.52
N GLN A 181 20.79 13.43 -17.62
CA GLN A 181 20.96 14.16 -18.89
C GLN A 181 22.44 14.34 -19.26
N ASN A 182 23.37 13.60 -18.63
CA ASN A 182 24.81 13.68 -18.84
C ASN A 182 25.41 15.08 -18.57
N ILE A 183 24.80 15.88 -17.68
CA ILE A 183 25.29 17.21 -17.34
C ILE A 183 26.10 17.16 -16.05
N TYR A 184 27.43 17.11 -16.16
CA TYR A 184 28.33 16.95 -15.01
C TYR A 184 29.02 18.24 -14.55
N SER A 185 28.77 19.38 -15.20
CA SER A 185 29.42 20.63 -14.80
C SER A 185 29.05 21.02 -13.38
N LEU A 186 30.08 21.39 -12.62
CA LEU A 186 29.96 21.76 -11.22
C LEU A 186 29.17 23.07 -11.11
N VAL A 187 28.17 23.07 -10.24
CA VAL A 187 27.40 24.25 -9.87
C VAL A 187 27.72 24.55 -8.42
N GLU A 188 28.26 25.73 -8.15
CA GLU A 188 28.57 26.17 -6.80
C GLU A 188 27.28 26.34 -5.98
N LYS A 189 27.32 25.95 -4.69
CA LYS A 189 26.18 26.16 -3.81
C LYS A 189 26.11 27.66 -3.43
N PRO A 190 24.97 28.34 -3.60
CA PRO A 190 24.82 29.74 -3.21
C PRO A 190 25.18 29.99 -1.75
N LYS A 191 25.72 31.18 -1.44
CA LYS A 191 26.01 31.60 -0.06
C LYS A 191 24.71 31.68 0.76
N LYS A 192 24.76 31.25 2.03
CA LYS A 192 23.60 31.30 2.92
C LYS A 192 23.30 32.74 3.33
N ILE A 193 22.07 33.20 3.10
CA ILE A 193 21.59 34.49 3.58
C ILE A 193 20.99 34.29 4.98
N PRO A 194 21.53 34.92 6.05
CA PRO A 194 21.03 34.73 7.41
C PRO A 194 19.65 35.38 7.61
N ASN A 195 18.99 35.04 8.73
CA ASN A 195 17.76 35.69 9.22
C ASN A 195 16.57 35.68 8.24
N LEU A 196 16.41 34.62 7.45
CA LEU A 196 15.24 34.45 6.61
C LEU A 196 14.09 33.75 7.34
N TYR A 197 12.88 34.04 6.88
CA TYR A 197 11.61 33.55 7.46
C TYR A 197 10.91 32.57 6.51
N PRO A 198 9.91 31.80 6.97
CA PRO A 198 9.21 30.80 6.13
C PRO A 198 8.58 31.38 4.86
N ASN A 199 8.14 32.64 4.86
CA ASN A 199 7.61 33.32 3.68
C ASN A 199 8.64 33.48 2.53
N HIS A 200 9.93 33.58 2.86
CA HIS A 200 11.03 33.61 1.88
C HIS A 200 11.23 32.22 1.28
N ALA A 201 11.23 31.19 2.12
CA ALA A 201 11.34 29.80 1.67
C ALA A 201 10.14 29.39 0.78
N LEU A 202 8.92 29.81 1.12
CA LEU A 202 7.74 29.58 0.28
C LEU A 202 7.88 30.29 -1.07
N GLY A 203 8.34 31.55 -1.07
CA GLY A 203 8.61 32.30 -2.31
C GLY A 203 9.60 31.59 -3.22
N LYS A 204 10.74 31.12 -2.69
CA LYS A 204 11.74 30.35 -3.43
C LYS A 204 11.23 28.99 -3.91
N SER A 205 10.35 28.34 -3.14
CA SER A 205 9.71 27.11 -3.57
C SER A 205 8.79 27.33 -4.78
N TYR A 206 8.08 28.47 -4.83
CA TYR A 206 7.29 28.86 -5.99
C TYR A 206 8.15 29.26 -7.19
N GLU A 207 9.27 29.96 -6.98
CA GLU A 207 10.26 30.24 -8.04
C GLU A 207 10.80 28.94 -8.66
N PHE A 208 11.16 27.96 -7.83
CA PHE A 208 11.59 26.64 -8.28
C PHE A 208 10.47 25.93 -9.07
N LEU A 209 9.22 26.01 -8.61
CA LEU A 209 8.07 25.48 -9.34
C LEU A 209 7.88 26.13 -10.73
N LYS A 210 8.19 27.43 -10.88
CA LYS A 210 8.20 28.08 -12.20
C LYS A 210 9.21 27.41 -13.14
N LYS A 211 10.42 27.09 -12.65
CA LYS A 211 11.43 26.36 -13.43
C LYS A 211 10.95 24.95 -13.80
N VAL A 212 10.32 24.24 -12.85
CA VAL A 212 9.72 22.91 -13.11
C VAL A 212 8.65 23.00 -14.19
N ARG A 213 7.78 24.03 -14.16
CA ARG A 213 6.76 24.27 -15.19
C ARG A 213 7.38 24.48 -16.58
N VAL A 214 8.47 25.24 -16.68
CA VAL A 214 9.20 25.45 -17.95
C VAL A 214 9.76 24.12 -18.46
N ALA A 215 10.45 23.37 -17.60
CA ALA A 215 10.95 22.03 -17.92
C ALA A 215 9.84 21.09 -18.42
N GLN A 216 8.68 21.10 -17.76
CA GLN A 216 7.52 20.31 -18.19
C GLN A 216 7.02 20.69 -19.59
N LYS A 217 6.98 21.99 -19.93
CA LYS A 217 6.62 22.46 -21.27
C LYS A 217 7.61 21.95 -22.32
N HIS A 218 8.91 22.07 -22.07
CA HIS A 218 9.93 21.59 -23.01
C HIS A 218 9.92 20.07 -23.16
N LEU A 219 9.48 19.32 -22.14
CA LEU A 219 9.31 17.88 -22.19
C LEU A 219 7.96 17.42 -22.79
N TRP A 220 7.16 18.37 -23.31
CA TRP A 220 5.81 18.16 -23.84
C TRP A 220 4.90 17.43 -22.85
N ILE A 221 5.02 17.77 -21.58
CA ILE A 221 4.15 17.23 -20.53
C ILE A 221 2.85 18.06 -20.53
N ASN A 222 1.75 17.42 -20.94
CA ASN A 222 0.42 18.04 -21.01
C ASN A 222 0.01 18.66 -19.67
N ASN A 223 -0.70 19.80 -19.66
CA ASN A 223 -1.14 20.46 -18.43
C ASN A 223 0.03 20.67 -17.44
N PRO A 224 1.03 21.48 -17.81
CA PRO A 224 2.13 21.81 -16.92
C PRO A 224 1.58 22.48 -15.67
N THR A 225 2.26 22.27 -14.55
CA THR A 225 1.78 22.70 -13.23
C THR A 225 1.48 24.20 -13.17
N GLU A 226 0.44 24.56 -12.43
CA GLU A 226 0.18 25.96 -12.10
C GLU A 226 1.05 26.43 -10.96
N ILE A 227 1.30 27.74 -10.91
CA ILE A 227 2.06 28.39 -9.86
C ILE A 227 1.06 29.05 -8.93
N PRO A 228 0.96 28.61 -7.66
CA PRO A 228 0.07 29.25 -6.71
C PRO A 228 0.45 30.72 -6.48
N GLN A 229 -0.53 31.54 -6.12
CA GLN A 229 -0.27 32.90 -5.65
C GLN A 229 0.32 32.84 -4.23
N LYS A 230 1.22 33.78 -3.92
CA LYS A 230 1.77 33.92 -2.57
C LYS A 230 0.65 34.46 -1.66
N PRO A 231 0.30 33.76 -0.57
CA PRO A 231 -0.74 34.26 0.31
C PRO A 231 -0.21 35.45 1.14
N ASN A 232 -1.08 36.43 1.38
CA ASN A 232 -0.79 37.64 2.16
C ASN A 232 -1.04 37.40 3.65
N ARG A 233 -0.31 36.44 4.25
CA ARG A 233 -0.41 36.12 5.68
C ARG A 233 0.91 35.57 6.21
N VAL A 234 0.98 35.33 7.52
CA VAL A 234 2.11 34.63 8.15
C VAL A 234 2.18 33.21 7.61
N ILE A 235 3.36 32.84 7.12
CA ILE A 235 3.60 31.51 6.53
C ILE A 235 4.18 30.59 7.60
N THR A 236 3.64 29.40 7.68
CA THR A 236 4.10 28.33 8.58
C THR A 236 5.13 27.42 7.89
N PRO A 237 5.99 26.71 8.64
CA PRO A 237 6.86 25.70 8.05
C PRO A 237 6.08 24.55 7.37
N THR A 238 4.87 24.21 7.85
CA THR A 238 3.98 23.24 7.20
C THR A 238 3.63 23.66 5.77
N GLU A 239 3.29 24.94 5.55
CA GLU A 239 3.02 25.44 4.18
C GLU A 239 4.25 25.40 3.27
N VAL A 240 5.45 25.64 3.82
CA VAL A 240 6.70 25.49 3.06
C VAL A 240 6.95 24.02 2.72
N TYR A 241 6.74 23.11 3.68
CA TYR A 241 6.86 21.67 3.49
C TYR A 241 5.94 21.18 2.37
N ASP A 242 4.67 21.59 2.41
CA ASP A 242 3.66 21.31 1.40
C ASP A 242 4.08 21.77 0.00
N SER A 243 4.61 22.99 -0.10
CA SER A 243 5.09 23.56 -1.37
C SER A 243 6.27 22.78 -1.95
N ILE A 244 7.20 22.31 -1.11
CA ILE A 244 8.32 21.46 -1.55
C ILE A 244 7.83 20.06 -1.95
N GLN A 245 6.86 19.50 -1.23
CA GLN A 245 6.23 18.24 -1.60
C GLN A 245 5.55 18.32 -2.97
N TYR A 246 4.86 19.43 -3.24
CA TYR A 246 4.26 19.68 -4.54
C TYR A 246 5.30 19.69 -5.66
N ASN A 247 6.43 20.37 -5.45
CA ASN A 247 7.58 20.33 -6.36
C ASN A 247 8.12 18.91 -6.56
N LEU A 248 8.24 18.11 -5.50
CA LEU A 248 8.68 16.72 -5.60
C LEU A 248 7.74 15.88 -6.47
N ALA A 249 6.41 16.03 -6.33
CA ALA A 249 5.43 15.33 -7.16
C ALA A 249 5.61 15.69 -8.66
N GLU A 250 5.84 16.96 -8.96
CA GLU A 250 6.07 17.42 -10.34
C GLU A 250 7.44 16.96 -10.90
N LEU A 251 8.47 16.83 -10.06
CA LEU A 251 9.74 16.20 -10.46
C LEU A 251 9.58 14.69 -10.70
N GLN A 252 8.73 13.98 -9.96
CA GLN A 252 8.44 12.57 -10.25
C GLN A 252 7.76 12.40 -11.61
N ARG A 253 6.93 13.35 -12.01
CA ARG A 253 6.33 13.39 -13.36
C ARG A 253 7.39 13.56 -14.45
N ILE A 254 8.37 14.43 -14.23
CA ILE A 254 9.53 14.59 -15.12
C ILE A 254 10.35 13.29 -15.18
N LYS A 255 10.68 12.68 -14.04
CA LYS A 255 11.38 11.39 -13.98
C LYS A 255 10.65 10.30 -14.77
N TYR A 256 9.33 10.19 -14.61
CA TYR A 256 8.51 9.25 -15.36
C TYR A 256 8.50 9.55 -16.86
N ARG A 257 8.45 10.82 -17.26
CA ARG A 257 8.58 11.23 -18.68
C ARG A 257 9.91 10.78 -19.26
N LEU A 258 11.00 10.98 -18.53
CA LEU A 258 12.35 10.61 -18.94
C LEU A 258 12.64 9.09 -18.85
N GLY A 259 11.76 8.30 -18.25
CA GLY A 259 11.97 6.86 -18.08
C GLY A 259 13.02 6.50 -17.01
N VAL A 260 13.27 7.39 -16.04
CA VAL A 260 14.32 7.21 -15.02
C VAL A 260 13.72 7.07 -13.61
N GLU A 261 14.32 6.21 -12.77
CA GLU A 261 13.86 5.99 -11.40
C GLU A 261 15.04 5.92 -10.42
N ARG A 262 15.00 6.77 -9.39
CA ARG A 262 15.87 6.72 -8.22
C ARG A 262 15.15 7.30 -7.00
N TYR A 263 15.44 6.75 -5.83
CA TYR A 263 14.85 7.17 -4.57
C TYR A 263 15.95 7.62 -3.60
N PHE A 264 15.65 8.65 -2.82
CA PHE A 264 16.59 9.24 -1.88
C PHE A 264 16.01 9.16 -0.47
N LYS A 265 16.77 8.54 0.43
CA LYS A 265 16.48 8.52 1.86
C LYS A 265 16.76 9.90 2.45
N VAL A 266 15.88 10.34 3.34
CA VAL A 266 16.11 11.54 4.15
C VAL A 266 17.04 11.14 5.29
N LYS A 267 18.17 11.83 5.43
CA LYS A 267 19.11 11.61 6.53
C LYS A 267 18.65 12.39 7.77
N SER A 268 18.74 11.78 8.94
CA SER A 268 18.60 12.49 10.21
C SER A 268 19.69 13.56 10.32
N LEU A 269 19.36 14.68 10.95
CA LEU A 269 20.28 15.80 11.12
C LEU A 269 20.71 15.89 12.57
N LYS A 270 21.99 16.21 12.78
CA LYS A 270 22.56 16.43 14.12
C LYS A 270 22.24 17.82 14.67
N SER A 271 21.96 18.79 13.80
CA SER A 271 21.70 20.19 14.18
C SER A 271 20.34 20.64 13.69
N ALA A 272 19.70 21.51 14.46
CA ALA A 272 18.54 22.28 14.01
C ALA A 272 18.91 23.10 12.76
N LYS A 273 17.91 23.38 11.92
CA LYS A 273 18.04 24.18 10.70
C LYS A 273 17.08 25.35 10.73
N THR A 274 17.36 26.37 9.92
CA THR A 274 16.52 27.58 9.82
C THR A 274 15.93 27.74 8.42
N PRO A 275 14.93 28.61 8.22
CA PRO A 275 14.40 28.89 6.88
C PRO A 275 15.48 29.38 5.90
N SER A 276 16.55 30.03 6.38
CA SER A 276 17.72 30.38 5.55
C SER A 276 18.40 29.17 4.91
N ASP A 277 18.51 28.05 5.64
CA ASP A 277 19.09 26.81 5.10
C ASP A 277 18.19 26.22 4.00
N VAL A 278 16.87 26.32 4.17
CA VAL A 278 15.88 25.88 3.18
C VAL A 278 15.98 26.72 1.91
N VAL A 279 16.04 28.04 2.05
CA VAL A 279 16.20 28.98 0.92
C VAL A 279 17.47 28.66 0.13
N GLN A 280 18.60 28.47 0.81
CA GLN A 280 19.87 28.11 0.16
C GLN A 280 19.74 26.81 -0.66
N ASN A 281 19.06 25.79 -0.13
CA ASN A 281 18.85 24.53 -0.85
C ASN A 281 17.92 24.71 -2.07
N LEU A 282 16.88 25.54 -1.97
CA LEU A 282 15.97 25.82 -3.08
C LEU A 282 16.67 26.61 -4.20
N GLU A 283 17.51 27.59 -3.85
CA GLU A 283 18.34 28.32 -4.81
C GLU A 283 19.35 27.40 -5.49
N TYR A 284 19.97 26.51 -4.73
CA TYR A 284 20.87 25.52 -5.29
C TYR A 284 20.15 24.56 -6.24
N ALA A 285 18.96 24.07 -5.85
CA ALA A 285 18.13 23.24 -6.71
C ALA A 285 17.76 23.98 -8.00
N MET A 286 17.42 25.27 -7.92
CA MET A 286 17.14 26.10 -9.11
C MET A 286 18.35 26.22 -10.03
N ALA A 287 19.56 26.37 -9.49
CA ALA A 287 20.79 26.47 -10.28
C ALA A 287 21.17 25.12 -10.94
N LEU A 288 20.87 24.00 -10.27
CA LEU A 288 21.13 22.66 -10.79
C LEU A 288 20.13 22.19 -11.85
N MET A 289 18.88 22.68 -11.80
CA MET A 289 17.77 22.19 -12.61
C MET A 289 18.09 22.27 -14.11
N PRO A 290 18.06 21.14 -14.85
CA PRO A 290 18.22 21.17 -16.30
C PRO A 290 17.11 22.01 -16.94
N SER A 291 17.47 22.80 -17.96
CA SER A 291 16.52 23.60 -18.74
C SER A 291 15.67 22.76 -19.68
N PHE A 292 16.16 21.58 -20.08
CA PHE A 292 15.55 20.70 -21.10
C PHE A 292 15.29 21.44 -22.42
N ASP A 293 16.18 22.36 -22.81
CA ASP A 293 16.02 23.15 -24.03
C ASP A 293 15.85 22.26 -25.27
N LEU A 294 14.98 22.66 -26.20
CA LEU A 294 14.68 21.92 -27.42
C LEU A 294 15.90 21.78 -28.36
N ASN A 295 16.93 22.61 -28.16
CA ASN A 295 18.15 22.61 -28.95
C ASN A 295 19.22 21.63 -28.42
N LYS A 296 18.92 20.86 -27.37
CA LYS A 296 19.83 19.86 -26.79
C LYS A 296 19.24 18.47 -26.92
N ASP A 297 20.11 17.48 -27.12
CA ASP A 297 19.70 16.08 -27.15
C ASP A 297 19.09 15.69 -25.80
N LEU A 298 17.84 15.24 -25.86
CA LEU A 298 17.12 14.77 -24.68
C LEU A 298 17.47 13.30 -24.43
N VAL A 299 18.08 13.01 -23.29
CA VAL A 299 18.33 11.62 -22.88
C VAL A 299 17.05 11.05 -22.28
N GLN A 300 16.38 10.16 -23.02
CA GLN A 300 15.16 9.50 -22.59
C GLN A 300 15.29 7.98 -22.66
N TYR A 301 14.80 7.30 -21.62
CA TYR A 301 14.75 5.84 -21.55
C TYR A 301 13.32 5.33 -21.81
N PRO A 302 13.16 4.07 -22.28
CA PRO A 302 11.85 3.46 -22.44
C PRO A 302 11.07 3.44 -21.12
N LYS A 303 9.86 4.01 -21.09
CA LYS A 303 9.00 4.03 -19.88
C LYS A 303 8.66 2.64 -19.38
N ASP A 304 8.64 1.64 -20.26
CA ASP A 304 8.40 0.25 -19.90
C ASP A 304 9.50 -0.34 -19.01
N SER A 305 10.71 0.23 -19.02
CA SER A 305 11.77 -0.12 -18.06
C SER A 305 11.39 0.18 -16.61
N LEU A 306 10.45 1.10 -16.39
CA LEU A 306 9.94 1.44 -15.06
C LEU A 306 8.93 0.41 -14.54
N LYS A 307 8.29 -0.36 -15.44
CA LYS A 307 7.35 -1.41 -15.06
C LYS A 307 8.11 -2.52 -14.33
N LYS A 308 7.63 -2.85 -13.13
CA LYS A 308 8.17 -3.96 -12.35
C LYS A 308 7.72 -5.27 -12.97
N THR A 309 8.59 -6.25 -12.80
CA THR A 309 8.42 -7.62 -13.29
C THR A 309 8.68 -8.57 -12.11
N PRO A 310 8.35 -9.87 -12.24
CA PRO A 310 8.66 -10.82 -11.18
C PRO A 310 10.16 -10.88 -10.83
N ASN A 311 11.06 -10.56 -11.76
CA ASN A 311 12.50 -10.40 -11.52
C ASN A 311 12.81 -9.38 -10.43
N HIS A 312 12.20 -8.19 -10.54
CA HIS A 312 12.36 -7.11 -9.58
C HIS A 312 11.83 -7.53 -8.20
N VAL A 313 10.63 -8.11 -8.16
CA VAL A 313 10.04 -8.58 -6.89
C VAL A 313 10.91 -9.65 -6.25
N TYR A 314 11.39 -10.61 -7.04
CA TYR A 314 12.27 -11.68 -6.57
C TYR A 314 13.56 -11.10 -5.95
N ALA A 315 14.16 -10.09 -6.58
CA ALA A 315 15.36 -9.43 -6.04
C ALA A 315 15.12 -8.85 -4.64
N VAL A 316 13.99 -8.17 -4.40
CA VAL A 316 13.62 -7.67 -3.07
C VAL A 316 13.42 -8.83 -2.09
N THR A 317 12.72 -9.89 -2.48
CA THR A 317 12.53 -11.04 -1.58
C THR A 317 13.84 -11.71 -1.16
N LYS A 318 14.85 -11.74 -2.05
CA LYS A 318 16.19 -12.25 -1.72
C LYS A 318 16.88 -11.36 -0.69
N GLU A 319 16.78 -10.04 -0.86
CA GLU A 319 17.29 -9.08 0.13
C GLU A 319 16.62 -9.28 1.50
N ILE A 320 15.30 -9.45 1.54
CA ILE A 320 14.55 -9.67 2.79
C ILE A 320 15.01 -10.97 3.48
N LEU A 321 15.24 -12.05 2.74
CA LEU A 321 15.79 -13.30 3.31
C LEU A 321 17.15 -13.07 3.97
N ASN A 322 18.04 -12.31 3.33
CA ASN A 322 19.34 -11.97 3.90
C ASN A 322 19.16 -11.16 5.20
N LYS A 323 18.28 -10.15 5.20
CA LYS A 323 17.96 -9.34 6.38
C LYS A 323 17.39 -10.18 7.53
N LEU A 324 16.50 -11.11 7.24
CA LEU A 324 15.93 -12.01 8.25
C LEU A 324 16.98 -12.97 8.83
N ASN A 325 17.93 -13.44 8.02
CA ASN A 325 19.04 -14.24 8.51
C ASN A 325 19.95 -13.45 9.46
N ILE A 326 20.23 -12.17 9.16
CA ILE A 326 20.95 -11.27 10.08
C ILE A 326 20.17 -11.16 11.39
N LEU A 327 18.86 -10.86 11.33
CA LEU A 327 18.02 -10.74 12.53
C LEU A 327 17.98 -12.04 13.35
N LYS A 328 17.94 -13.20 12.68
CA LYS A 328 17.98 -14.52 13.30
C LYS A 328 19.29 -14.73 14.07
N ASN A 329 20.42 -14.37 13.46
CA ASN A 329 21.74 -14.45 14.08
C ASN A 329 21.88 -13.49 15.27
N LEU A 330 21.40 -12.25 15.15
CA LEU A 330 21.39 -11.27 16.26
C LEU A 330 20.59 -11.76 17.46
N LYS A 331 19.52 -12.54 17.22
CA LYS A 331 18.72 -13.20 18.27
C LYS A 331 19.31 -14.53 18.76
N GLY A 332 20.45 -14.98 18.23
CA GLY A 332 21.07 -16.26 18.59
C GLY A 332 20.31 -17.51 18.13
N ILE A 333 19.38 -17.39 17.19
CA ILE A 333 18.51 -18.50 16.77
C ILE A 333 19.23 -19.37 15.72
N LYS A 334 19.53 -20.62 16.07
CA LYS A 334 20.21 -21.58 15.16
C LYS A 334 19.25 -22.46 14.35
N GLN A 335 17.94 -22.39 14.62
CA GLN A 335 16.95 -23.21 13.92
C GLN A 335 16.95 -22.93 12.41
N LYS A 336 16.91 -24.00 11.62
CA LYS A 336 16.78 -23.93 10.15
C LYS A 336 15.32 -23.84 9.75
N GLU A 337 15.03 -22.98 8.78
CA GLU A 337 13.68 -22.85 8.22
C GLU A 337 13.26 -24.09 7.42
N LYS A 338 11.98 -24.48 7.57
CA LYS A 338 11.37 -25.53 6.76
C LYS A 338 11.45 -25.11 5.29
N LYS A 339 11.94 -26.00 4.42
CA LYS A 339 11.99 -25.75 2.97
C LYS A 339 10.57 -25.83 2.40
N PRO A 340 9.99 -24.73 1.88
CA PRO A 340 8.66 -24.79 1.30
C PRO A 340 8.71 -25.52 -0.05
N PRO A 341 7.64 -26.21 -0.44
CA PRO A 341 7.50 -26.76 -1.79
C PRO A 341 7.46 -25.66 -2.86
N TYR A 342 7.79 -26.01 -4.10
CA TYR A 342 7.61 -25.14 -5.26
C TYR A 342 6.24 -25.41 -5.89
N ILE A 343 5.51 -24.34 -6.25
CA ILE A 343 4.21 -24.43 -6.91
C ILE A 343 4.30 -23.69 -8.24
N ASP A 344 4.21 -24.41 -9.35
CA ASP A 344 4.24 -23.79 -10.69
C ASP A 344 2.88 -23.18 -11.08
N GLY A 345 2.90 -22.29 -12.06
CA GLY A 345 1.69 -21.68 -12.63
C GLY A 345 0.99 -20.65 -11.72
N LEU A 346 1.69 -20.11 -10.72
CA LEU A 346 1.15 -19.05 -9.87
C LEU A 346 1.09 -17.72 -10.63
N LYS A 347 0.03 -16.97 -10.37
CA LYS A 347 -0.20 -15.58 -10.86
C LYS A 347 0.22 -14.54 -9.81
N PRO A 348 0.43 -13.26 -10.18
CA PRO A 348 0.79 -12.19 -9.24
C PRO A 348 -0.13 -12.05 -8.01
N ILE A 349 -1.43 -12.34 -8.14
CA ILE A 349 -2.39 -12.30 -7.02
C ILE A 349 -2.00 -13.25 -5.87
N HIS A 350 -1.39 -14.40 -6.17
CA HIS A 350 -0.92 -15.36 -5.17
C HIS A 350 0.32 -14.84 -4.45
N ALA A 351 1.30 -14.31 -5.21
CA ALA A 351 2.49 -13.69 -4.64
C ALA A 351 2.13 -12.49 -3.75
N TYR A 352 1.16 -11.67 -4.18
CA TYR A 352 0.63 -10.57 -3.39
C TYR A 352 0.06 -11.05 -2.05
N GLN A 353 -0.78 -12.10 -2.06
CA GLN A 353 -1.33 -12.65 -0.82
C GLN A 353 -0.27 -13.19 0.12
N LYS A 354 0.75 -13.87 -0.43
CA LYS A 354 1.87 -14.38 0.38
C LYS A 354 2.71 -13.24 0.96
N ALA A 355 2.85 -12.13 0.23
CA ALA A 355 3.46 -10.91 0.76
C ALA A 355 2.62 -10.30 1.89
N THR A 356 1.29 -10.25 1.76
CA THR A 356 0.39 -9.80 2.84
C THR A 356 0.53 -10.66 4.10
N GLU A 357 0.59 -11.98 3.95
CA GLU A 357 0.84 -12.91 5.06
C GLU A 357 2.19 -12.64 5.73
N ALA A 358 3.26 -12.48 4.94
CA ALA A 358 4.58 -12.17 5.48
C ALA A 358 4.60 -10.81 6.20
N ILE A 359 3.87 -9.80 5.71
CA ILE A 359 3.69 -8.50 6.42
C ILE A 359 2.96 -8.71 7.73
N GLU A 360 1.90 -9.51 7.76
CA GLU A 360 1.16 -9.83 8.99
C GLU A 360 2.09 -10.46 10.04
N LYS A 361 2.90 -11.45 9.66
CA LYS A 361 3.88 -12.06 10.57
C LYS A 361 4.97 -11.08 11.01
N ALA A 362 5.49 -10.27 10.08
CA ALA A 362 6.47 -9.23 10.41
C ALA A 362 5.90 -8.20 11.39
N ILE A 363 4.62 -7.85 11.28
CA ILE A 363 3.93 -6.95 12.23
C ILE A 363 3.75 -7.64 13.59
N ARG A 364 3.40 -8.93 13.65
CA ARG A 364 3.38 -9.68 14.92
C ARG A 364 4.76 -9.67 15.58
N LEU A 365 5.82 -9.87 14.80
CA LEU A 365 7.20 -9.84 15.30
C LEU A 365 7.57 -8.43 15.79
N LYS A 366 7.11 -7.41 15.08
CA LYS A 366 7.22 -6.01 15.48
C LYS A 366 6.57 -5.77 16.85
N VAL A 367 5.36 -6.28 17.07
CA VAL A 367 4.67 -6.20 18.37
C VAL A 367 5.45 -6.92 19.47
N ASN A 368 5.97 -8.13 19.20
CA ASN A 368 6.84 -8.86 20.15
C ASN A 368 8.14 -8.11 20.48
N MET A 369 8.55 -7.12 19.68
CA MET A 369 9.72 -6.27 19.92
C MET A 369 9.35 -4.93 20.59
N GLY A 370 8.14 -4.83 21.15
CA GLY A 370 7.69 -3.69 21.95
C GLY A 370 7.10 -2.53 21.14
N PHE A 371 6.80 -2.75 19.85
CA PHE A 371 6.16 -1.74 19.02
C PHE A 371 4.64 -1.90 19.02
N TYR A 372 3.93 -0.81 18.73
CA TYR A 372 2.49 -0.88 18.52
C TYR A 372 2.16 -1.52 17.16
N PRO A 373 1.04 -2.25 17.01
CA PRO A 373 0.65 -2.83 15.73
C PRO A 373 0.59 -1.78 14.61
N SER A 374 0.90 -2.24 13.40
CA SER A 374 0.72 -1.48 12.16
C SER A 374 -0.37 -2.13 11.33
N GLN A 375 -0.90 -1.40 10.36
CA GLN A 375 -1.95 -1.95 9.51
C GLN A 375 -1.46 -3.11 8.65
N ILE A 376 -2.24 -4.19 8.60
CA ILE A 376 -2.08 -5.25 7.59
C ILE A 376 -2.83 -4.81 6.32
N PRO A 377 -2.16 -4.72 5.15
CA PRO A 377 -2.82 -4.32 3.92
C PRO A 377 -3.89 -5.31 3.49
N PHE A 378 -5.07 -4.78 3.16
CA PHE A 378 -6.13 -5.57 2.53
C PHE A 378 -5.73 -5.96 1.11
N GLN A 379 -6.29 -7.06 0.64
CA GLN A 379 -6.16 -7.47 -0.75
C GLN A 379 -7.25 -6.81 -1.57
N PRO A 380 -6.89 -6.10 -2.65
CA PRO A 380 -7.89 -5.45 -3.46
C PRO A 380 -8.60 -6.45 -4.37
N LEU A 381 -9.87 -6.18 -4.68
CA LEU A 381 -10.66 -6.96 -5.63
C LEU A 381 -10.49 -6.40 -7.04
N ARG A 382 -9.27 -6.49 -7.55
CA ARG A 382 -8.91 -6.16 -8.93
C ARG A 382 -7.73 -7.02 -9.40
N GLN A 383 -7.46 -7.00 -10.69
CA GLN A 383 -6.28 -7.67 -11.23
C GLN A 383 -5.02 -7.11 -10.56
N ILE A 384 -4.20 -8.02 -10.03
CA ILE A 384 -2.92 -7.68 -9.41
C ILE A 384 -1.82 -7.77 -10.44
N THR A 385 -1.03 -6.71 -10.54
CA THR A 385 0.14 -6.56 -11.39
C THR A 385 1.43 -6.81 -10.60
N PRO A 386 2.57 -7.12 -11.28
CA PRO A 386 3.86 -7.20 -10.59
C PRO A 386 4.27 -5.90 -9.88
N ASN A 387 3.81 -4.73 -10.33
CA ASN A 387 4.04 -3.45 -9.65
C ASN A 387 3.46 -3.47 -8.23
N GLU A 388 2.24 -3.98 -8.08
CA GLU A 388 1.57 -4.01 -6.77
C GLU A 388 2.20 -5.06 -5.86
N VAL A 389 2.63 -6.21 -6.41
CA VAL A 389 3.42 -7.17 -5.64
C VAL A 389 4.72 -6.50 -5.18
N TYR A 390 5.42 -5.78 -6.07
CA TYR A 390 6.64 -5.05 -5.73
C TYR A 390 6.41 -4.04 -4.60
N GLU A 391 5.37 -3.21 -4.69
CA GLU A 391 5.02 -2.23 -3.65
C GLU A 391 4.71 -2.91 -2.30
N ARG A 392 4.03 -4.07 -2.30
CA ARG A 392 3.82 -4.85 -1.07
C ARG A 392 5.12 -5.41 -0.51
N VAL A 393 6.00 -5.96 -1.34
CA VAL A 393 7.29 -6.52 -0.87
C VAL A 393 8.24 -5.41 -0.41
N ILE A 394 8.21 -4.21 -1.00
CA ILE A 394 8.93 -3.04 -0.49
C ILE A 394 8.42 -2.61 0.89
N ARG A 395 7.10 -2.67 1.14
CA ARG A 395 6.57 -2.44 2.49
C ARG A 395 7.10 -3.48 3.48
N LEU A 396 7.13 -4.76 3.09
CA LEU A 396 7.71 -5.82 3.92
C LEU A 396 9.19 -5.55 4.24
N ASP A 397 10.00 -5.21 3.23
CA ASP A 397 11.41 -4.83 3.40
C ASP A 397 11.57 -3.66 4.38
N GLY A 398 10.72 -2.64 4.27
CA GLY A 398 10.69 -1.51 5.21
C GLY A 398 10.38 -1.92 6.64
N VAL A 399 9.41 -2.83 6.86
CA VAL A 399 9.12 -3.37 8.19
C VAL A 399 10.31 -4.16 8.74
N ILE A 400 10.92 -5.05 7.95
CA ILE A 400 12.10 -5.82 8.39
C ILE A 400 13.29 -4.91 8.71
N THR A 401 13.47 -3.84 7.94
CA THR A 401 14.51 -2.83 8.19
C THR A 401 14.29 -2.13 9.53
N ILE A 402 13.05 -1.78 9.89
CA ILE A 402 12.72 -1.23 11.22
C ILE A 402 13.07 -2.23 12.34
N LEU A 403 12.80 -3.53 12.15
CA LEU A 403 13.13 -4.56 13.14
C LEU A 403 14.65 -4.70 13.34
N LEU A 404 15.43 -4.68 12.26
CA LEU A 404 16.90 -4.75 12.34
C LEU A 404 17.49 -3.52 13.01
N ASN A 405 17.03 -2.32 12.66
CA ASN A 405 17.48 -1.09 13.30
C ASN A 405 17.15 -1.10 14.81
N ARG A 406 15.98 -1.63 15.20
CA ARG A 406 15.62 -1.83 16.63
C ARG A 406 16.53 -2.82 17.34
N ALA A 407 17.04 -3.82 16.62
CA ALA A 407 18.00 -4.80 17.12
C ALA A 407 19.46 -4.28 17.08
N GLY A 408 19.67 -2.99 16.79
CA GLY A 408 21.00 -2.36 16.77
C GLY A 408 21.79 -2.57 15.48
N PHE A 409 21.18 -3.08 14.40
CA PHE A 409 21.83 -3.28 13.11
C PHE A 409 21.33 -2.26 12.09
N GLU A 410 22.10 -1.20 11.88
CA GLU A 410 21.77 -0.14 10.92
C GLU A 410 21.84 -0.64 9.48
N ILE A 411 20.68 -0.67 8.80
CA ILE A 411 20.60 -1.03 7.39
C ILE A 411 19.57 -0.17 6.66
N ASP A 412 19.81 0.03 5.37
CA ASP A 412 18.88 0.73 4.48
C ASP A 412 17.88 -0.21 3.80
N GLU A 413 16.72 0.34 3.47
CA GLU A 413 15.72 -0.32 2.64
C GLU A 413 16.27 -0.58 1.22
N TYR A 414 15.90 -1.72 0.63
CA TYR A 414 16.32 -2.13 -0.70
C TYR A 414 16.07 -1.06 -1.77
N ILE A 415 14.97 -0.31 -1.61
CA ILE A 415 14.57 0.72 -2.59
C ILE A 415 15.63 1.81 -2.78
N TYR A 416 16.45 2.08 -1.76
CA TYR A 416 17.51 3.10 -1.76
C TYR A 416 18.88 2.60 -2.26
N LYS A 417 19.05 1.28 -2.46
CA LYS A 417 20.29 0.73 -3.04
C LYS A 417 20.44 1.15 -4.50
N ILE A 418 21.65 1.49 -4.93
CA ILE A 418 21.97 1.87 -6.32
C ILE A 418 22.28 0.60 -7.13
N ASP A 419 23.16 -0.26 -6.61
CA ASP A 419 23.65 -1.44 -7.32
C ASP A 419 22.74 -2.66 -7.11
N LYS A 420 21.55 -2.61 -7.70
CA LYS A 420 20.55 -3.68 -7.60
C LYS A 420 20.87 -4.80 -8.58
N LYS A 421 21.19 -5.99 -8.06
CA LYS A 421 21.27 -7.22 -8.86
C LYS A 421 19.87 -7.76 -9.14
N ILE A 422 19.38 -7.57 -10.37
CA ILE A 422 18.06 -8.05 -10.81
C ILE A 422 18.25 -9.36 -11.59
N PRO A 423 17.77 -10.50 -11.08
CA PRO A 423 17.90 -11.78 -11.80
C PRO A 423 16.98 -11.80 -13.04
N THR A 424 17.27 -12.70 -13.97
CA THR A 424 16.43 -12.92 -15.16
C THR A 424 15.49 -14.10 -14.98
N ASN A 425 14.48 -14.19 -15.86
CA ASN A 425 13.59 -15.34 -16.03
C ASN A 425 12.83 -15.81 -14.78
N LYS A 426 12.51 -14.89 -13.87
CA LYS A 426 11.66 -15.18 -12.71
C LYS A 426 10.18 -15.10 -13.07
N LYS A 427 9.41 -15.98 -12.45
CA LYS A 427 7.96 -16.08 -12.53
C LYS A 427 7.33 -15.71 -11.18
N PRO A 428 6.01 -15.44 -11.11
CA PRO A 428 5.34 -15.23 -9.83
C PRO A 428 5.47 -16.43 -8.88
N SER A 429 5.63 -17.65 -9.41
CA SER A 429 5.94 -18.85 -8.63
C SER A 429 7.26 -18.76 -7.85
N ASP A 430 8.32 -18.23 -8.46
CA ASP A 430 9.61 -18.05 -7.78
C ASP A 430 9.52 -17.02 -6.65
N VAL A 431 8.79 -15.94 -6.92
CA VAL A 431 8.51 -14.88 -5.93
C VAL A 431 7.73 -15.47 -4.75
N TYR A 432 6.65 -16.22 -5.04
CA TYR A 432 5.84 -16.87 -4.01
C TYR A 432 6.68 -17.84 -3.16
N HIS A 433 7.55 -18.64 -3.79
CA HIS A 433 8.44 -19.56 -3.09
C HIS A 433 9.39 -18.84 -2.13
N ASN A 434 10.00 -17.71 -2.53
CA ASN A 434 10.81 -16.89 -1.62
C ASN A 434 9.98 -16.26 -0.51
N LEU A 435 8.77 -15.76 -0.79
CA LEU A 435 7.86 -15.24 0.23
C LEU A 435 7.42 -16.31 1.22
N TRP A 436 7.33 -17.57 0.81
CA TRP A 436 7.10 -18.70 1.70
C TRP A 436 8.32 -18.96 2.60
N LYS A 437 9.55 -18.93 2.07
CA LYS A 437 10.76 -19.01 2.90
C LYS A 437 10.82 -17.88 3.92
N ILE A 438 10.47 -16.66 3.51
CA ILE A 438 10.36 -15.49 4.40
C ILE A 438 9.33 -15.76 5.50
N SER A 439 8.15 -16.25 5.15
CA SER A 439 7.08 -16.59 6.10
C SER A 439 7.55 -17.64 7.12
N ASN A 440 8.20 -18.72 6.68
CA ASN A 440 8.74 -19.75 7.57
C ASN A 440 9.87 -19.21 8.48
N THR A 441 10.69 -18.29 7.97
CA THR A 441 11.74 -17.64 8.78
C THR A 441 11.15 -16.73 9.85
N LEU A 442 10.05 -16.03 9.52
CA LEU A 442 9.31 -15.22 10.47
C LEU A 442 8.63 -16.08 11.56
N ASP A 443 8.13 -17.28 11.24
CA ASP A 443 7.59 -18.21 12.25
C ASP A 443 8.66 -18.61 13.26
N ILE A 444 9.89 -18.89 12.80
CA ILE A 444 11.03 -19.18 13.67
C ILE A 444 11.35 -17.99 14.58
N LEU A 445 11.41 -16.77 14.01
CA LEU A 445 11.68 -15.55 14.78
C LEU A 445 10.57 -15.22 15.80
N LEU A 446 9.34 -15.66 15.52
CA LEU A 446 8.18 -15.50 16.39
C LEU A 446 8.08 -16.61 17.45
N ALA A 447 8.76 -17.75 17.24
CA ALA A 447 8.55 -19.00 17.98
C ALA A 447 7.06 -19.40 18.11
N LYS A 448 6.25 -19.04 17.09
CA LYS A 448 4.79 -19.21 17.13
C LYS A 448 4.24 -19.42 15.73
N GLU A 449 3.39 -20.43 15.60
CA GLU A 449 2.57 -20.65 14.40
C GLU A 449 1.28 -19.82 14.42
N TYR A 450 0.54 -19.83 13.31
CA TYR A 450 -0.84 -19.38 13.34
C TYR A 450 -1.69 -20.18 14.33
N THR A 451 -2.71 -19.53 14.86
CA THR A 451 -3.67 -20.12 15.79
C THR A 451 -4.97 -20.50 15.07
N TYR A 452 -5.83 -21.29 15.71
CA TYR A 452 -7.18 -21.55 15.17
C TYR A 452 -8.02 -20.28 15.01
N ASN A 453 -7.80 -19.24 15.83
CA ASN A 453 -8.46 -17.94 15.67
C ASN A 453 -8.11 -17.31 14.31
N ASP A 454 -6.84 -17.41 13.90
CA ASP A 454 -6.35 -16.86 12.63
C ASP A 454 -6.97 -17.59 11.43
N VAL A 455 -6.97 -18.93 11.48
CA VAL A 455 -7.57 -19.77 10.42
C VAL A 455 -9.09 -19.59 10.37
N TYR A 456 -9.74 -19.46 11.53
CA TYR A 456 -11.17 -19.19 11.64
C TYR A 456 -11.52 -17.82 11.04
N ALA A 457 -10.75 -16.77 11.34
CA ALA A 457 -10.96 -15.44 10.80
C ALA A 457 -10.84 -15.42 9.27
N LEU A 458 -9.81 -16.08 8.72
CA LEU A 458 -9.63 -16.20 7.27
C LEU A 458 -10.77 -16.99 6.61
N SER A 459 -11.18 -18.12 7.18
CA SER A 459 -12.30 -18.91 6.65
C SER A 459 -13.64 -18.17 6.75
N LYS A 460 -13.89 -17.39 7.80
CA LYS A 460 -15.06 -16.50 7.87
C LYS A 460 -15.05 -15.41 6.80
N ASN A 461 -13.88 -14.84 6.51
CA ASN A 461 -13.75 -13.88 5.42
C ASN A 461 -14.12 -14.51 4.06
N ILE A 462 -13.68 -15.75 3.81
CA ILE A 462 -14.03 -16.51 2.60
C ILE A 462 -15.53 -16.79 2.53
N ILE A 463 -16.17 -17.18 3.65
CA ILE A 463 -17.63 -17.35 3.73
C ILE A 463 -18.35 -16.08 3.29
N TYR A 464 -17.97 -14.93 3.86
CA TYR A 464 -18.61 -13.66 3.56
C TYR A 464 -18.49 -13.29 2.08
N LYS A 465 -17.31 -13.50 1.49
CA LYS A 465 -17.07 -13.32 0.04
C LYS A 465 -17.97 -14.18 -0.82
N ILE A 466 -18.15 -15.45 -0.46
CA ILE A 466 -19.01 -16.37 -1.21
C ILE A 466 -20.48 -15.99 -1.03
N GLU A 467 -20.90 -15.56 0.16
CA GLU A 467 -22.27 -15.06 0.38
C GLU A 467 -22.56 -13.84 -0.51
N ILE A 468 -21.60 -12.93 -0.71
CA ILE A 468 -21.73 -11.82 -1.68
C ILE A 468 -21.83 -12.34 -3.12
N LEU A 469 -20.97 -13.30 -3.49
CA LEU A 469 -21.02 -13.93 -4.82
C LEU A 469 -22.38 -14.57 -5.10
N LEU A 470 -22.92 -15.32 -4.14
CA LEU A 470 -24.23 -15.96 -4.25
C LEU A 470 -25.34 -14.92 -4.45
N LYS A 471 -25.30 -13.81 -3.70
CA LYS A 471 -26.26 -12.69 -3.87
C LYS A 471 -26.14 -12.05 -5.26
N ARG A 472 -24.92 -11.83 -5.75
CA ARG A 472 -24.65 -11.27 -7.09
C ARG A 472 -25.18 -12.19 -8.19
N LEU A 473 -25.08 -13.51 -8.00
CA LEU A 473 -25.59 -14.54 -8.90
C LEU A 473 -27.06 -14.90 -8.66
N MET A 474 -27.81 -14.05 -7.95
CA MET A 474 -29.25 -14.17 -7.74
C MET A 474 -29.70 -15.49 -7.07
N ILE A 475 -28.86 -16.09 -6.22
CA ILE A 475 -29.26 -17.23 -5.39
C ILE A 475 -30.28 -16.78 -4.33
N LYS A 476 -31.35 -17.56 -4.14
CA LYS A 476 -32.43 -17.28 -3.17
C LYS A 476 -31.85 -17.13 -1.75
N GLU A 477 -32.12 -15.98 -1.11
CA GLU A 477 -31.53 -15.64 0.19
C GLU A 477 -32.01 -16.58 1.32
N GLU A 478 -33.23 -17.09 1.21
CA GLU A 478 -33.79 -18.08 2.13
C GLU A 478 -32.95 -19.37 2.17
N ILE A 479 -32.45 -19.83 1.01
CA ILE A 479 -31.63 -21.04 0.91
C ILE A 479 -30.28 -20.81 1.58
N ILE A 480 -29.69 -19.62 1.42
CA ILE A 480 -28.44 -19.24 2.07
C ILE A 480 -28.62 -19.20 3.60
N LYS A 481 -29.73 -18.62 4.08
CA LYS A 481 -30.06 -18.51 5.51
C LYS A 481 -30.38 -19.87 6.15
N ASN A 482 -31.10 -20.73 5.42
CA ASN A 482 -31.55 -22.04 5.91
C ASN A 482 -30.52 -23.15 5.70
N LEU A 483 -29.31 -22.83 5.21
CA LEU A 483 -28.27 -23.81 4.96
C LEU A 483 -27.81 -24.48 6.28
N LYS A 484 -28.32 -25.68 6.54
CA LYS A 484 -27.94 -26.49 7.70
C LYS A 484 -26.57 -27.13 7.45
N ILE A 485 -25.60 -26.83 8.31
CA ILE A 485 -24.32 -27.55 8.37
C ILE A 485 -24.43 -28.59 9.48
N SER A 486 -24.00 -29.82 9.21
CA SER A 486 -23.97 -30.90 10.19
C SER A 486 -23.37 -30.42 11.51
N LYS A 487 -24.03 -30.69 12.63
CA LYS A 487 -23.46 -30.43 13.96
C LYS A 487 -22.19 -31.27 14.09
N ILE A 488 -21.10 -30.59 14.43
CA ILE A 488 -19.81 -31.23 14.72
C ILE A 488 -19.53 -30.93 16.17
N THR A 489 -19.57 -31.98 16.99
CA THR A 489 -19.30 -31.96 18.43
C THR A 489 -17.83 -32.27 18.71
N ASP A 490 -17.20 -33.09 17.88
CA ASP A 490 -15.88 -33.63 18.19
C ASP A 490 -14.76 -32.77 17.59
N SER A 491 -13.67 -32.64 18.35
CA SER A 491 -12.42 -32.05 17.86
C SER A 491 -11.95 -32.77 16.60
N LYS A 492 -11.51 -32.01 15.59
CA LYS A 492 -11.00 -32.55 14.33
C LYS A 492 -9.49 -32.50 14.30
N ARG A 493 -8.85 -33.53 13.75
CA ARG A 493 -7.40 -33.55 13.57
C ARG A 493 -7.03 -32.57 12.46
N LEU A 494 -5.83 -31.98 12.55
CA LEU A 494 -5.33 -31.04 11.53
C LEU A 494 -5.33 -31.65 10.12
N LYS A 495 -4.99 -32.94 10.03
CA LYS A 495 -5.02 -33.73 8.78
C LYS A 495 -6.43 -33.76 8.16
N ASP A 496 -7.48 -33.96 8.97
CA ASP A 496 -8.87 -33.97 8.50
C ASP A 496 -9.29 -32.60 7.96
N ILE A 497 -8.92 -31.52 8.67
CA ILE A 497 -9.18 -30.14 8.24
C ILE A 497 -8.44 -29.82 6.93
N PHE A 498 -7.18 -30.23 6.82
CA PHE A 498 -6.37 -29.98 5.63
C PHE A 498 -6.91 -30.70 4.40
N PHE A 499 -7.26 -31.99 4.50
CA PHE A 499 -7.88 -32.71 3.38
C PHE A 499 -9.22 -32.12 2.96
N LEU A 500 -10.05 -31.69 3.93
CA LEU A 500 -11.28 -30.97 3.61
C LEU A 500 -10.99 -29.64 2.86
N THR A 501 -9.89 -28.97 3.20
CA THR A 501 -9.42 -27.76 2.50
C THR A 501 -8.99 -28.07 1.06
N LEU A 502 -8.31 -29.20 0.82
CA LEU A 502 -7.94 -29.64 -0.53
C LEU A 502 -9.19 -29.95 -1.37
N ASP A 503 -10.21 -30.56 -0.79
CA ASP A 503 -11.47 -30.80 -1.48
C ASP A 503 -12.22 -29.50 -1.80
N LEU A 504 -12.17 -28.52 -0.89
CA LEU A 504 -12.68 -27.18 -1.17
C LEU A 504 -11.96 -26.54 -2.37
N HIS A 505 -10.64 -26.69 -2.47
CA HIS A 505 -9.89 -26.20 -3.64
C HIS A 505 -10.33 -26.87 -4.95
N LYS A 506 -10.65 -28.17 -4.93
CA LYS A 506 -11.24 -28.87 -6.09
C LYS A 506 -12.62 -28.30 -6.45
N ASP A 507 -13.46 -28.04 -5.45
CA ASP A 507 -14.79 -27.44 -5.66
C ASP A 507 -14.70 -26.04 -6.28
N ILE A 508 -13.69 -25.24 -5.92
CA ILE A 508 -13.42 -23.93 -6.53
C ILE A 508 -12.97 -24.07 -7.98
N LYS A 509 -12.09 -25.03 -8.30
CA LYS A 509 -11.70 -25.29 -9.69
C LYS A 509 -12.91 -25.64 -10.55
N ARG A 510 -13.78 -26.55 -10.07
CA ARG A 510 -15.04 -26.88 -10.77
C ARG A 510 -15.95 -25.67 -10.98
N LEU A 511 -15.95 -24.71 -10.05
CA LEU A 511 -16.71 -23.48 -10.21
C LEU A 511 -16.09 -22.57 -11.29
N GLN A 512 -14.76 -22.42 -11.29
CA GLN A 512 -14.06 -21.67 -12.35
C GLN A 512 -14.40 -22.22 -13.73
N ASP A 513 -14.46 -23.54 -13.88
CA ASP A 513 -14.80 -24.24 -15.13
C ASP A 513 -16.16 -23.85 -15.64
N ARG A 514 -17.14 -23.91 -14.73
CA ARG A 514 -18.52 -23.59 -15.06
C ARG A 514 -18.71 -22.13 -15.39
N LEU A 515 -17.91 -21.24 -14.80
CA LEU A 515 -17.88 -19.82 -15.15
C LEU A 515 -17.05 -19.54 -16.41
N ASN A 516 -16.56 -20.57 -17.11
CA ASN A 516 -15.66 -20.45 -18.26
C ASN A 516 -14.39 -19.63 -17.97
N MET A 517 -13.91 -19.68 -16.72
CA MET A 517 -12.66 -19.05 -16.30
C MET A 517 -11.48 -19.97 -16.58
N GLN A 518 -10.32 -19.38 -16.91
CA GLN A 518 -9.09 -20.16 -17.05
C GLN A 518 -8.65 -20.76 -15.70
N LYS A 519 -8.74 -22.10 -15.59
CA LYS A 519 -8.26 -22.90 -14.45
C LYS A 519 -6.83 -22.53 -14.07
N SER A 520 -6.60 -22.29 -12.79
CA SER A 520 -5.23 -22.32 -12.28
C SER A 520 -4.75 -23.78 -12.22
N LYS A 521 -3.56 -24.06 -12.77
CA LYS A 521 -2.89 -25.38 -12.65
C LYS A 521 -2.29 -25.61 -11.25
N ILE A 522 -2.65 -24.78 -10.27
CA ILE A 522 -2.08 -24.78 -8.93
C ILE A 522 -2.48 -26.06 -8.19
N LEU A 523 -1.47 -26.81 -7.77
CA LEU A 523 -1.60 -27.93 -6.83
C LEU A 523 -1.17 -27.44 -5.45
N ILE A 524 -2.03 -27.63 -4.45
CA ILE A 524 -1.67 -27.36 -3.06
C ILE A 524 -0.85 -28.56 -2.58
N PRO A 525 0.43 -28.36 -2.21
CA PRO A 525 1.30 -29.44 -1.81
C PRO A 525 0.87 -30.01 -0.46
N VAL A 526 0.92 -31.34 -0.33
CA VAL A 526 0.65 -32.06 0.91
C VAL A 526 1.97 -32.20 1.67
N GLU A 527 2.05 -31.57 2.84
CA GLU A 527 3.21 -31.70 3.72
C GLU A 527 3.12 -33.01 4.52
N SER A 528 4.26 -33.63 4.86
CA SER A 528 4.30 -34.84 5.70
C SER A 528 3.67 -34.58 7.07
N ASP A 529 4.04 -33.45 7.67
CA ASP A 529 3.52 -32.95 8.94
C ASP A 529 2.58 -31.78 8.68
N ILE A 530 1.28 -32.06 8.71
CA ILE A 530 0.23 -31.06 8.56
C ILE A 530 0.12 -30.25 9.85
N SER A 531 0.45 -28.97 9.79
CA SER A 531 0.29 -28.01 10.89
C SER A 531 -0.83 -27.01 10.62
N ILE A 532 -1.10 -26.12 11.59
CA ILE A 532 -2.06 -25.03 11.42
C ILE A 532 -1.62 -24.10 10.28
N ASN A 533 -0.30 -23.91 10.13
CA ASN A 533 0.27 -23.14 9.01
C ASN A 533 -0.03 -23.80 7.65
N SER A 534 0.00 -25.13 7.54
CA SER A 534 -0.34 -25.83 6.30
C SER A 534 -1.79 -25.53 5.89
N ILE A 535 -2.73 -25.57 6.84
CA ILE A 535 -4.15 -25.22 6.60
C ILE A 535 -4.31 -23.74 6.23
N TYR A 536 -3.66 -22.83 6.95
CA TYR A 536 -3.73 -21.40 6.69
C TYR A 536 -3.21 -21.05 5.28
N ASN A 537 -2.06 -21.62 4.89
CA ASN A 537 -1.48 -21.44 3.55
C ASN A 537 -2.42 -21.93 2.44
N ALA A 538 -3.03 -23.10 2.63
CA ALA A 538 -4.01 -23.64 1.69
C ALA A 538 -5.23 -22.71 1.56
N LEU A 539 -5.76 -22.20 2.67
CA LEU A 539 -6.87 -21.24 2.66
C LEU A 539 -6.50 -19.89 2.03
N ARG A 540 -5.24 -19.44 2.13
CA ARG A 540 -4.80 -18.22 1.41
C ARG A 540 -4.88 -18.43 -0.09
N ILE A 541 -4.34 -19.53 -0.64
CA ILE A 541 -4.46 -19.86 -2.08
C ILE A 541 -5.93 -19.91 -2.52
N ILE A 542 -6.77 -20.58 -1.74
CA ILE A 542 -8.23 -20.63 -1.95
C ILE A 542 -8.84 -19.22 -1.98
N ASN A 543 -8.50 -18.37 -1.02
CA ASN A 543 -8.96 -16.98 -0.97
C ASN A 543 -8.49 -16.17 -2.19
N ALA A 544 -7.33 -16.49 -2.79
CA ALA A 544 -6.89 -15.86 -4.05
C ALA A 544 -7.81 -16.25 -5.21
N ASN A 545 -8.08 -17.55 -5.35
CA ASN A 545 -8.95 -18.06 -6.40
C ASN A 545 -10.39 -17.54 -6.24
N ILE A 546 -10.89 -17.44 -5.01
CA ILE A 546 -12.19 -16.80 -4.73
C ILE A 546 -12.17 -15.33 -5.16
N ASN A 547 -11.12 -14.57 -4.85
CA ASN A 547 -11.03 -13.18 -5.32
C ASN A 547 -10.98 -13.08 -6.84
N GLU A 548 -10.31 -14.00 -7.55
CA GLU A 548 -10.38 -14.04 -9.01
C GLU A 548 -11.81 -14.24 -9.51
N ILE A 549 -12.59 -15.11 -8.85
CA ILE A 549 -14.01 -15.32 -9.17
C ILE A 549 -14.83 -14.05 -8.88
N LEU A 550 -14.58 -13.37 -7.76
CA LEU A 550 -15.26 -12.11 -7.45
C LEU A 550 -14.97 -11.03 -8.51
N ILE A 551 -13.71 -10.88 -8.91
CA ILE A 551 -13.29 -9.94 -9.95
C ILE A 551 -13.97 -10.29 -11.27
N PHE A 552 -14.03 -11.57 -11.63
CA PHE A 552 -14.70 -12.04 -12.85
C PHE A 552 -16.21 -11.72 -12.87
N ASN A 553 -16.85 -11.64 -11.70
CA ASN A 553 -18.28 -11.32 -11.55
C ASN A 553 -18.54 -9.83 -11.23
N ASP A 554 -17.56 -8.96 -11.46
CA ASP A 554 -17.62 -7.51 -11.21
C ASP A 554 -18.04 -7.16 -9.77
N ILE A 555 -17.60 -7.97 -8.80
CA ILE A 555 -17.79 -7.70 -7.37
C ILE A 555 -16.62 -6.87 -6.88
N THR A 556 -16.93 -5.76 -6.23
CA THR A 556 -15.95 -4.76 -5.78
C THR A 556 -15.74 -4.83 -4.28
N GLU A 557 -14.67 -4.19 -3.79
CA GLU A 557 -14.43 -4.09 -2.35
C GLU A 557 -15.54 -3.36 -1.58
N ASP A 558 -16.30 -2.48 -2.24
CA ASP A 558 -17.34 -1.71 -1.58
C ASP A 558 -18.57 -2.59 -1.24
N ASP A 559 -18.66 -3.76 -1.86
CA ASP A 559 -19.68 -4.77 -1.57
C ASP A 559 -19.30 -5.61 -0.34
N ILE A 560 -18.03 -5.55 0.09
CA ILE A 560 -17.50 -6.24 1.26
C ILE A 560 -17.60 -5.32 2.49
N ILE A 561 -18.70 -5.45 3.23
CA ILE A 561 -18.89 -4.89 4.57
C ILE A 561 -17.80 -5.43 5.49
N ARG A 562 -17.04 -4.52 6.09
CA ARG A 562 -16.06 -4.84 7.11
C ARG A 562 -16.73 -4.84 8.47
N LYS A 563 -16.65 -5.97 9.17
CA LYS A 563 -16.92 -6.02 10.60
C LYS A 563 -15.61 -6.26 11.32
N PHE A 564 -15.28 -5.41 12.27
CA PHE A 564 -14.17 -5.64 13.19
C PHE A 564 -14.61 -6.73 14.17
N ILE A 565 -14.27 -7.98 13.87
CA ILE A 565 -14.59 -9.10 14.75
C ILE A 565 -13.28 -9.68 15.25
N ASN A 566 -13.04 -9.50 16.55
CA ASN A 566 -11.96 -10.19 17.24
C ASN A 566 -12.46 -11.58 17.62
N PHE A 567 -11.93 -12.61 16.96
CA PHE A 567 -12.29 -13.99 17.27
C PHE A 567 -11.34 -14.52 18.34
N LYS A 568 -11.90 -14.92 19.48
CA LYS A 568 -11.19 -15.64 20.54
C LYS A 568 -11.73 -17.06 20.66
N ASP A 569 -10.89 -17.90 21.26
CA ASP A 569 -11.22 -19.26 21.72
C ASP A 569 -11.82 -20.17 20.64
N LYS A 570 -11.34 -20.02 19.39
CA LYS A 570 -11.73 -20.90 18.28
C LYS A 570 -10.97 -22.21 18.32
N THR A 571 -11.68 -23.26 17.95
CA THR A 571 -11.19 -24.64 17.97
C THR A 571 -10.97 -25.20 16.56
N SER A 572 -10.37 -26.38 16.49
CA SER A 572 -10.26 -27.16 15.25
C SER A 572 -11.63 -27.48 14.62
N ALA A 573 -12.64 -27.78 15.45
CA ALA A 573 -14.01 -28.05 15.03
C ALA A 573 -14.69 -26.82 14.40
N ASP A 574 -14.44 -25.63 14.95
CA ASP A 574 -14.98 -24.37 14.39
C ASP A 574 -14.41 -24.08 12.99
N VAL A 575 -13.11 -24.28 12.81
CA VAL A 575 -12.44 -24.15 11.52
C VAL A 575 -13.00 -25.16 10.52
N TYR A 576 -13.10 -26.43 10.92
CA TYR A 576 -13.67 -27.47 10.07
C TYR A 576 -15.11 -27.14 9.65
N ARG A 577 -15.95 -26.67 10.59
CA ARG A 577 -17.33 -26.25 10.33
C ARG A 577 -17.40 -25.08 9.34
N ASN A 578 -16.50 -24.10 9.42
CA ASN A 578 -16.43 -23.03 8.44
C ASN A 578 -16.11 -23.57 7.04
N ILE A 579 -15.15 -24.48 6.92
CA ILE A 579 -14.76 -25.05 5.61
C ILE A 579 -15.92 -25.87 5.03
N LEU A 580 -16.64 -26.64 5.83
CA LEU A 580 -17.88 -27.29 5.38
C LEU A 580 -18.91 -26.28 4.90
N LYS A 581 -19.12 -25.18 5.65
CA LYS A 581 -20.05 -24.11 5.24
C LYS A 581 -19.65 -23.51 3.90
N ILE A 582 -18.36 -23.22 3.69
CA ILE A 582 -17.84 -22.72 2.41
C ILE A 582 -18.20 -23.69 1.28
N ARG A 583 -17.92 -24.98 1.45
CA ARG A 583 -18.23 -26.00 0.42
C ARG A 583 -19.73 -26.08 0.15
N ALA A 584 -20.55 -26.10 1.18
CA ALA A 584 -22.01 -26.15 1.05
C ALA A 584 -22.55 -24.92 0.31
N LEU A 585 -22.04 -23.72 0.62
CA LEU A 585 -22.38 -22.48 -0.08
C LEU A 585 -21.97 -22.53 -1.57
N LEU A 586 -20.76 -23.02 -1.90
CA LEU A 586 -20.34 -23.18 -3.29
C LEU A 586 -21.23 -24.18 -4.05
N ARG A 587 -21.70 -25.23 -3.36
CA ARG A 587 -22.59 -26.22 -3.97
C ARG A 587 -23.93 -25.66 -4.38
N LEU A 588 -24.42 -24.62 -3.68
CA LEU A 588 -25.66 -23.94 -4.07
C LEU A 588 -25.62 -23.40 -5.48
N LEU A 589 -24.42 -23.03 -5.97
CA LEU A 589 -24.28 -22.55 -7.34
C LEU A 589 -24.66 -23.63 -8.35
N TYR A 590 -24.39 -24.92 -8.10
CA TYR A 590 -24.57 -26.02 -9.07
C TYR A 590 -26.00 -26.44 -9.32
N ASP A 591 -26.94 -26.13 -8.43
CA ASP A 591 -28.35 -26.48 -8.60
C ASP A 591 -29.13 -25.30 -9.18
N LYS A 592 -29.68 -25.48 -10.39
CA LYS A 592 -30.45 -24.45 -11.10
C LYS A 592 -31.69 -24.00 -10.32
N ARG A 593 -32.27 -24.86 -9.47
CA ARG A 593 -33.46 -24.55 -8.66
C ARG A 593 -33.21 -23.50 -7.58
N ASN A 594 -31.94 -23.23 -7.26
CA ASN A 594 -31.55 -22.27 -6.25
C ASN A 594 -31.53 -20.81 -6.75
N TYR A 595 -31.55 -20.61 -8.07
CA TYR A 595 -31.58 -19.28 -8.67
C TYR A 595 -32.98 -18.69 -8.55
N LYS A 596 -33.07 -17.38 -8.36
CA LYS A 596 -34.32 -16.65 -8.58
C LYS A 596 -34.65 -16.73 -10.07
N GLU A 597 -35.90 -17.08 -10.37
CA GLU A 597 -36.43 -17.05 -11.74
C GLU A 597 -36.44 -15.63 -12.30
#